data_AF-A0A024US73-F1
#
_entry.id   AF-A0A024US73-F1
#
_cell.length_a   1.000
_cell.length_b   1.000
_cell.length_c   1.000
_cell.angle_alpha   90.00
_cell.angle_beta   90.00
_cell.angle_gamma   90.00
#
_symmetry.space_group_name_H-M   'P 1'
#
loop_
_entity.id
_entity.type
_entity.pdbx_description
1 polymer ?
#
loop_
_entity_poly.entity_id
_entity_poly.type
_entity_poly.pdbx_seq_one_letter_code
_entity_poly.pdbx_strand_id
1 'polypeptide(L)'
;MEAAVTLEDVAIVESSTSSIPTVIRSARRRDAIVNRADIYRAQMAERASKNDVMWSSTVRDLGGLYALKLLYEKQRTLENAMFYLAIVSIVAEAASSYLHGRLPWTTIAVETTKGIVTVATAALLVLLFRRYTLAARIKVASSSLPSASKFYHTPLVWDFCIELSLLLVHIPPGLGQYTLQTLVYIYANSFSVTREAAAPLCPKYPMYVAYNCYAPTTISISQFGIVLVPRIYLVGRYIRNVFGFNTNEVKLIGSLQNVDAASAWFVRKFLFRFYPAAFSAFILIALWTLTAWAVDQAERSIANGDLAEYVDVLWLVVVTISTVGYGDCAVVGFPGRVFIVVGGVVGGAAICSMCRVVVVGALAISPNEQCVIDTIKEREEVQQMRSLAVHLIQVLDNTCSIVRVVC
;
A
#
# COMPACT_ATOMS: atom_id res chain seq x y z
N MET A 1 6.85 20.94 -40.91
CA MET A 1 7.30 19.92 -41.88
C MET A 1 6.06 19.20 -42.34
N GLU A 2 5.56 19.63 -43.49
CA GLU A 2 4.35 19.17 -44.18
C GLU A 2 4.54 17.75 -44.78
N ALA A 3 3.39 17.09 -45.00
CA ALA A 3 3.01 16.26 -46.16
C ALA A 3 1.91 15.29 -45.67
N ALA A 4 0.62 15.41 -45.97
CA ALA A 4 -0.09 15.56 -47.24
C ALA A 4 0.27 14.45 -48.24
N VAL A 5 -0.64 13.47 -48.40
CA VAL A 5 -0.66 12.55 -49.54
C VAL A 5 -2.11 12.46 -50.01
N THR A 6 -2.34 12.85 -51.26
CA THR A 6 -3.61 12.79 -52.00
C THR A 6 -3.37 12.13 -53.36
N LEU A 7 -4.34 11.30 -53.76
CA LEU A 7 -4.88 11.03 -55.12
C LEU A 7 -4.00 10.29 -56.15
N GLU A 8 -4.49 9.14 -56.63
CA GLU A 8 -4.93 8.84 -58.03
C GLU A 8 -3.88 7.88 -58.64
N ASP A 9 -4.13 6.80 -59.39
CA ASP A 9 -5.16 6.38 -60.34
C ASP A 9 -5.17 4.85 -60.43
N VAL A 10 -6.32 4.18 -60.58
CA VAL A 10 -6.50 3.04 -61.51
C VAL A 10 -7.97 2.97 -61.93
N ALA A 11 -8.29 3.58 -63.08
CA ALA A 11 -9.30 3.06 -64.00
C ALA A 11 -8.58 2.01 -64.88
N ILE A 12 -9.14 0.92 -65.40
CA ILE A 12 -10.35 0.68 -66.23
C ILE A 12 -10.51 -0.85 -66.26
N VAL A 13 -11.74 -1.40 -66.28
CA VAL A 13 -12.22 -2.41 -67.26
C VAL A 13 -13.75 -2.51 -67.12
N GLU A 14 -14.46 -2.06 -68.15
CA GLU A 14 -15.86 -2.38 -68.41
C GLU A 14 -16.00 -3.87 -68.80
N SER A 15 -17.05 -4.52 -68.30
CA SER A 15 -17.67 -5.61 -69.05
C SER A 15 -19.19 -5.61 -68.84
N SER A 16 -19.85 -5.87 -69.95
CA SER A 16 -21.24 -5.71 -70.35
C SER A 16 -22.30 -6.53 -69.58
N THR A 17 -23.47 -5.87 -69.45
CA THR A 17 -24.84 -6.41 -69.60
C THR A 17 -25.32 -7.56 -68.72
N SER A 18 -26.26 -7.27 -67.80
CA SER A 18 -27.58 -7.95 -67.81
C SER A 18 -28.61 -7.17 -66.98
N SER A 19 -29.81 -7.08 -67.53
CA SER A 19 -30.96 -6.32 -67.06
C SER A 19 -31.83 -7.13 -66.09
N ILE A 20 -31.93 -6.73 -64.83
CA ILE A 20 -32.88 -7.27 -63.82
C ILE A 20 -33.33 -6.11 -62.91
N PRO A 21 -34.64 -6.00 -62.55
CA PRO A 21 -35.28 -4.71 -62.30
C PRO A 21 -34.83 -4.04 -61.01
N THR A 22 -34.68 -2.72 -61.11
CA THR A 22 -34.50 -1.77 -60.01
C THR A 22 -35.64 -1.89 -59.01
N VAL A 23 -35.39 -2.60 -57.92
CA VAL A 23 -36.09 -2.35 -56.65
C VAL A 23 -35.67 -0.95 -56.22
N ILE A 24 -36.63 -0.02 -56.19
CA ILE A 24 -36.48 1.30 -55.57
C ILE A 24 -36.28 1.07 -54.07
N ARG A 25 -35.05 0.72 -53.68
CA ARG A 25 -34.60 0.84 -52.30
C ARG A 25 -34.35 2.32 -52.08
N SER A 26 -35.24 2.93 -51.29
CA SER A 26 -35.10 4.29 -50.80
C SER A 26 -33.64 4.60 -50.44
N ALA A 27 -33.02 5.49 -51.21
CA ALA A 27 -31.70 6.05 -50.96
C ALA A 27 -31.74 7.02 -49.78
N ARG A 28 -32.30 6.59 -48.64
CA ARG A 28 -32.51 7.45 -47.46
C ARG A 28 -32.16 6.72 -46.18
N ARG A 29 -31.00 6.08 -46.12
CA ARG A 29 -30.47 5.63 -44.82
C ARG A 29 -28.99 5.26 -44.77
N ARG A 30 -28.17 5.87 -45.60
CA ARG A 30 -26.72 5.84 -45.41
C ARG A 30 -26.23 7.27 -45.56
N ASP A 31 -25.35 7.67 -44.65
CA ASP A 31 -24.63 8.95 -44.64
C ASP A 31 -25.33 10.13 -43.96
N ALA A 32 -25.41 10.03 -42.65
CA ALA A 32 -24.91 11.09 -41.80
C ALA A 32 -24.60 10.50 -40.43
N ILE A 33 -23.33 10.13 -40.19
CA ILE A 33 -22.83 10.09 -38.81
C ILE A 33 -22.80 11.56 -38.39
N VAL A 34 -23.96 12.09 -37.98
CA VAL A 34 -24.05 13.47 -37.53
C VAL A 34 -23.22 13.52 -36.26
N ASN A 35 -22.15 14.32 -36.30
CA ASN A 35 -21.28 14.52 -35.17
C ASN A 35 -22.11 15.16 -34.06
N ARG A 36 -22.59 14.34 -33.12
CA ARG A 36 -23.49 14.77 -32.03
C ARG A 36 -22.88 15.93 -31.25
N ALA A 37 -21.54 15.99 -31.17
CA ALA A 37 -20.83 17.10 -30.55
C ALA A 37 -21.11 18.45 -31.22
N ASP A 38 -21.22 18.48 -32.56
CA ASP A 38 -21.47 19.71 -33.31
C ASP A 38 -22.91 20.18 -33.11
N ILE A 39 -23.88 19.25 -33.07
CA ILE A 39 -25.28 19.55 -32.70
C ILE A 39 -25.34 20.12 -31.28
N TYR A 40 -24.68 19.49 -30.31
CA TYR A 40 -24.69 19.98 -28.93
C TYR A 40 -24.04 21.36 -28.82
N ARG A 41 -22.92 21.61 -29.52
CA ARG A 41 -22.30 22.94 -29.55
C ARG A 41 -23.24 24.00 -30.15
N ALA A 42 -23.93 23.69 -31.25
CA ALA A 42 -24.91 24.58 -31.86
C ALA A 42 -26.09 24.87 -30.90
N GLN A 43 -26.62 23.85 -30.23
CA GLN A 43 -27.69 24.00 -29.23
C GLN A 43 -27.24 24.83 -28.02
N MET A 44 -26.00 24.65 -27.55
CA MET A 44 -25.44 25.46 -26.47
C MET A 44 -25.26 26.93 -26.90
N ALA A 45 -24.80 27.17 -28.13
CA ALA A 45 -24.65 28.53 -28.67
C ALA A 45 -26.00 29.24 -28.83
N GLU A 46 -27.02 28.54 -29.33
CA GLU A 46 -28.39 29.07 -29.43
C GLU A 46 -28.95 29.41 -28.04
N ARG A 47 -28.78 28.52 -27.05
CA ARG A 47 -29.24 28.80 -25.68
C ARG A 47 -28.47 29.93 -25.01
N ALA A 48 -27.16 30.04 -25.26
CA ALA A 48 -26.35 31.15 -24.78
C ALA A 48 -26.82 32.50 -25.35
N SER A 49 -27.27 32.54 -26.61
CA SER A 49 -27.82 33.77 -27.20
C SER A 49 -29.15 34.23 -26.61
N LYS A 50 -29.93 33.33 -25.99
CA LYS A 50 -31.28 33.64 -25.48
C LYS A 50 -31.30 34.35 -24.11
N ASN A 51 -30.15 34.69 -23.55
CA ASN A 51 -29.97 35.42 -22.27
C ASN A 51 -30.88 34.91 -21.12
N ASP A 52 -31.08 33.59 -21.07
CA ASP A 52 -31.92 32.93 -20.07
C ASP A 52 -31.21 32.90 -18.71
N VAL A 53 -31.91 33.37 -17.67
CA VAL A 53 -31.40 33.43 -16.29
C VAL A 53 -31.06 32.03 -15.79
N MET A 54 -31.88 31.02 -16.07
CA MET A 54 -31.62 29.63 -15.66
C MET A 54 -30.39 29.04 -16.36
N TRP A 55 -30.20 29.38 -17.64
CA TRP A 55 -29.00 28.96 -18.38
C TRP A 55 -27.74 29.58 -17.78
N SER A 56 -27.76 30.89 -17.49
CA SER A 56 -26.61 31.59 -16.92
C SER A 56 -26.22 31.06 -15.53
N SER A 57 -27.19 30.71 -14.67
CA SER A 57 -26.92 30.10 -13.37
C SER A 57 -26.32 28.71 -13.53
N THR A 58 -26.89 27.89 -14.41
CA THR A 58 -26.40 26.53 -14.69
C THR A 58 -24.97 26.54 -15.23
N VAL A 59 -24.65 27.45 -16.15
CA VAL A 59 -23.29 27.61 -16.69
C VAL A 59 -22.31 28.03 -15.60
N ARG A 60 -22.71 28.94 -14.71
CA ARG A 60 -21.87 29.36 -13.57
C ARG A 60 -21.61 28.19 -12.62
N ASP A 61 -22.63 27.41 -12.30
CA ASP A 61 -22.52 26.27 -11.38
C ASP A 61 -21.64 25.16 -11.98
N LEU A 62 -21.83 24.86 -13.27
CA LEU A 62 -20.95 23.95 -14.03
C LEU A 62 -19.51 24.46 -14.08
N GLY A 63 -19.31 25.77 -14.25
CA GLY A 63 -18.00 26.41 -14.18
C GLY A 63 -17.33 26.22 -12.82
N GLY A 64 -18.09 26.35 -11.72
CA GLY A 64 -17.62 26.05 -10.36
C GLY A 64 -17.22 24.60 -10.16
N LEU A 65 -18.03 23.66 -10.65
CA LEU A 65 -17.73 22.21 -10.59
C LEU A 65 -16.49 21.85 -11.41
N TYR A 66 -16.32 22.45 -12.59
CA TYR A 66 -15.14 22.28 -13.42
C TYR A 66 -13.88 22.83 -12.74
N ALA A 67 -13.97 24.02 -12.15
CA ALA A 67 -12.87 24.60 -11.37
C ALA A 67 -12.49 23.70 -10.18
N LEU A 68 -13.48 23.14 -9.48
CA LEU A 68 -13.26 22.20 -8.38
C LEU A 68 -12.56 20.92 -8.86
N LYS A 69 -12.98 20.35 -10.00
CA LYS A 69 -12.33 19.19 -10.62
C LYS A 69 -10.86 19.45 -10.90
N LEU A 70 -10.53 20.61 -11.50
CA LEU A 70 -9.16 21.01 -11.78
C LEU A 70 -8.31 21.17 -10.51
N LEU A 71 -8.90 21.67 -9.40
CA LEU A 71 -8.21 21.76 -8.12
C LEU A 71 -7.89 20.37 -7.54
N TYR A 72 -8.81 19.40 -7.65
CA TYR A 72 -8.56 18.02 -7.23
C TYR A 72 -7.48 17.33 -8.07
N GLU A 73 -7.47 17.54 -9.38
CA GLU A 73 -6.41 17.03 -10.27
C GLU A 73 -5.04 17.60 -9.91
N LYS A 74 -4.97 18.91 -9.63
CA LYS A 74 -3.75 19.55 -9.11
C LYS A 74 -3.31 18.98 -7.75
N GLN A 75 -4.26 18.64 -6.88
CA GLN A 75 -3.94 18.03 -5.58
C GLN A 75 -3.37 16.62 -5.76
N ARG A 76 -3.99 15.82 -6.64
CA ARG A 76 -3.55 14.47 -6.97
C ARG A 76 -2.13 14.45 -7.54
N THR A 77 -1.83 15.35 -8.48
CA THR A 77 -0.49 15.46 -9.08
C THR A 77 0.56 15.87 -8.05
N LEU A 78 0.26 16.83 -7.16
CA LEU A 78 1.14 17.21 -6.05
C LEU A 78 1.36 16.05 -5.06
N GLU A 79 0.31 15.34 -4.67
CA GLU A 79 0.41 14.21 -3.74
C GLU A 79 1.20 13.04 -4.33
N ASN A 80 1.07 12.79 -5.63
CA ASN A 80 1.89 11.80 -6.33
C ASN A 80 3.36 12.23 -6.40
N ALA A 81 3.65 13.51 -6.65
CA ALA A 81 5.02 14.03 -6.63
C ALA A 81 5.67 13.91 -5.23
N MET A 82 4.90 14.20 -4.17
CA MET A 82 5.36 13.98 -2.79
C MET A 82 5.66 12.50 -2.51
N PHE A 83 4.83 11.58 -3.02
CA PHE A 83 5.09 10.15 -2.89
C PHE A 83 6.43 9.75 -3.54
N TYR A 84 6.69 10.17 -4.79
CA TYR A 84 7.94 9.82 -5.47
C TYR A 84 9.17 10.37 -4.74
N LEU A 85 9.12 11.63 -4.27
CA LEU A 85 10.21 12.21 -3.48
C LEU A 85 10.43 11.49 -2.15
N ALA A 86 9.36 11.04 -1.50
CA ALA A 86 9.45 10.27 -0.27
C ALA A 86 10.14 8.91 -0.51
N ILE A 87 9.77 8.19 -1.57
CA ILE A 87 10.43 6.94 -1.95
C ILE A 87 11.91 7.18 -2.26
N VAL A 88 12.24 8.20 -3.04
CA VAL A 88 13.65 8.57 -3.31
C VAL A 88 14.40 8.82 -2.01
N SER A 89 13.81 9.51 -1.04
CA SER A 89 14.46 9.78 0.25
C SER A 89 14.66 8.52 1.10
N ILE A 90 13.69 7.59 1.12
CA ILE A 90 13.80 6.32 1.86
C ILE A 90 14.87 5.43 1.23
N VAL A 91 14.88 5.33 -0.11
CA VAL A 91 15.88 4.54 -0.85
C VAL A 91 17.28 5.12 -0.70
N ALA A 92 17.42 6.45 -0.77
CA ALA A 92 18.70 7.11 -0.54
C ALA A 92 19.23 6.86 0.88
N GLU A 93 18.35 6.89 1.89
CA GLU A 93 18.72 6.58 3.27
C GLU A 93 19.12 5.10 3.44
N ALA A 94 18.36 4.17 2.87
CA ALA A 94 18.70 2.75 2.89
C ALA A 94 20.04 2.47 2.17
N ALA A 95 20.33 3.17 1.08
CA ALA A 95 21.62 3.11 0.40
C ALA A 95 22.75 3.66 1.27
N SER A 96 22.52 4.78 1.97
CA SER A 96 23.49 5.35 2.92
C SER A 96 23.84 4.34 4.02
N SER A 97 22.83 3.71 4.62
CA SER A 97 22.98 2.66 5.63
C SER A 97 23.86 1.50 5.14
N TYR A 98 23.57 1.03 3.93
CA TYR A 98 24.31 -0.06 3.30
C TYR A 98 25.78 0.29 3.03
N LEU A 99 26.03 1.51 2.53
CA LEU A 99 27.36 1.98 2.15
C LEU A 99 28.27 2.28 3.36
N HIS A 100 27.69 2.72 4.49
CA HIS A 100 28.44 3.10 5.68
C HIS A 100 29.24 1.93 6.29
N GLY A 101 28.78 0.68 6.12
CA GLY A 101 29.37 -0.49 6.78
C GLY A 101 30.42 -1.27 5.99
N ARG A 102 30.77 -0.88 4.75
CA ARG A 102 31.55 -1.77 3.85
C ARG A 102 32.96 -1.31 3.49
N LEU A 103 33.21 -0.01 3.30
CA LEU A 103 34.52 0.48 2.83
C LEU A 103 34.84 1.90 3.36
N PRO A 104 36.10 2.25 3.66
CA PRO A 104 36.47 3.60 4.11
C PRO A 104 36.33 4.68 3.03
N TRP A 105 36.33 4.30 1.75
CA TRP A 105 36.18 5.22 0.61
C TRP A 105 34.72 5.59 0.31
N THR A 106 33.73 5.00 1.00
CA THR A 106 32.31 5.28 0.75
C THR A 106 31.81 6.52 1.49
N THR A 107 32.64 7.20 2.28
CA THR A 107 32.27 8.41 3.02
C THR A 107 31.71 9.49 2.08
N ILE A 108 32.32 9.69 0.91
CA ILE A 108 31.81 10.64 -0.09
C ILE A 108 30.43 10.19 -0.59
N ALA A 109 30.26 8.89 -0.89
CA ALA A 109 28.98 8.36 -1.33
C ALA A 109 27.88 8.50 -0.26
N VAL A 110 28.21 8.23 1.00
CA VAL A 110 27.31 8.43 2.15
C VAL A 110 26.89 9.90 2.25
N GLU A 111 27.84 10.84 2.23
CA GLU A 111 27.52 12.28 2.29
C GLU A 111 26.69 12.74 1.09
N THR A 112 26.94 12.21 -0.12
CA THR A 112 26.10 12.53 -1.28
C THR A 112 24.66 12.00 -1.12
N THR A 113 24.48 10.77 -0.64
CA THR A 113 23.15 10.21 -0.40
C THR A 113 22.39 10.96 0.69
N LYS A 114 23.07 11.42 1.75
CA LYS A 114 22.51 12.32 2.77
C LYS A 114 22.13 13.68 2.20
N GLY A 115 22.95 14.23 1.30
CA GLY A 115 22.61 15.43 0.55
C GLY A 115 21.33 15.28 -0.28
N ILE A 116 21.16 14.14 -0.96
CA ILE A 116 19.93 13.82 -1.70
C ILE A 116 18.72 13.80 -0.75
N VAL A 117 18.86 13.19 0.43
CA VAL A 117 17.79 13.17 1.45
C VAL A 117 17.41 14.58 1.89
N THR A 118 18.38 15.45 2.16
CA THR A 118 18.11 16.85 2.58
C THR A 118 17.43 17.65 1.47
N VAL A 119 17.89 17.55 0.23
CA VAL A 119 17.27 18.24 -0.93
C VAL A 119 15.84 17.72 -1.17
N ALA A 120 15.64 16.40 -1.14
CA ALA A 120 14.32 15.80 -1.27
C ALA A 120 13.38 16.25 -0.13
N THR A 121 13.90 16.37 1.09
CA THR A 121 13.14 16.86 2.24
C THR A 121 12.72 18.32 2.05
N ALA A 122 13.64 19.20 1.65
CA ALA A 122 13.31 20.59 1.35
C ALA A 122 12.21 20.70 0.27
N ALA A 123 12.33 19.91 -0.81
CA ALA A 123 11.31 19.85 -1.85
C ALA A 123 9.96 19.34 -1.32
N LEU A 124 9.95 18.29 -0.47
CA LEU A 124 8.74 17.79 0.19
C LEU A 124 8.04 18.85 1.04
N LEU A 125 8.79 19.65 1.80
CA LEU A 125 8.22 20.72 2.63
C LEU A 125 7.56 21.82 1.78
N VAL A 126 8.18 22.18 0.65
CA VAL A 126 7.58 23.13 -0.32
C VAL A 126 6.30 22.56 -0.92
N LEU A 127 6.29 21.28 -1.31
CA LEU A 127 5.10 20.63 -1.85
C LEU A 127 3.99 20.48 -0.79
N LEU A 128 4.36 20.17 0.46
CA LEU A 128 3.43 20.09 1.59
C LEU A 128 2.67 21.41 1.77
N PHE A 129 3.41 22.51 1.82
CA PHE A 129 2.84 23.85 1.90
C PHE A 129 1.86 24.12 0.75
N ARG A 130 2.29 23.86 -0.50
CA ARG A 130 1.44 24.02 -1.69
C ARG A 130 0.18 23.17 -1.63
N ARG A 131 0.27 21.94 -1.13
CA ARG A 131 -0.84 21.01 -0.96
C ARG A 131 -1.86 21.53 0.06
N TYR A 132 -1.42 22.12 1.18
CA TYR A 132 -2.33 22.73 2.16
C TYR A 132 -2.98 24.02 1.68
N THR A 133 -2.26 24.85 0.93
CA THR A 133 -2.86 25.99 0.23
C THR A 133 -3.96 25.54 -0.73
N LEU A 134 -3.73 24.45 -1.46
CA LEU A 134 -4.71 23.88 -2.37
C LEU A 134 -5.90 23.26 -1.63
N ALA A 135 -5.66 22.57 -0.51
CA ALA A 135 -6.72 22.01 0.32
C ALA A 135 -7.66 23.10 0.89
N ALA A 136 -7.12 24.25 1.31
CA ALA A 136 -7.94 25.40 1.69
C ALA A 136 -8.74 25.95 0.51
N ARG A 137 -8.12 26.11 -0.67
CA ARG A 137 -8.83 26.55 -1.89
C ARG A 137 -9.97 25.61 -2.28
N ILE A 138 -9.78 24.30 -2.14
CA ILE A 138 -10.84 23.30 -2.38
C ILE A 138 -11.99 23.50 -1.39
N LYS A 139 -11.70 23.70 -0.10
CA LYS A 139 -12.74 23.94 0.92
C LYS A 139 -13.48 25.27 0.73
N VAL A 140 -12.79 26.29 0.21
CA VAL A 140 -13.42 27.56 -0.20
C VAL A 140 -14.32 27.34 -1.41
N ALA A 141 -13.85 26.59 -2.42
CA ALA A 141 -14.63 26.28 -3.62
C ALA A 141 -15.85 25.36 -3.34
N SER A 142 -15.80 24.54 -2.28
CA SER A 142 -16.93 23.74 -1.81
C SER A 142 -17.85 24.47 -0.81
N SER A 143 -17.71 25.79 -0.68
CA SER A 143 -18.47 26.64 0.25
C SER A 143 -18.38 26.24 1.73
N SER A 144 -17.36 25.46 2.10
CA SER A 144 -17.13 25.01 3.48
C SER A 144 -16.31 26.02 4.28
N LEU A 145 -15.69 27.00 3.62
CA LEU A 145 -14.88 28.06 4.22
C LEU A 145 -15.14 29.41 3.53
N PRO A 146 -14.97 30.55 4.24
CA PRO A 146 -15.08 31.89 3.65
C PRO A 146 -14.03 32.14 2.56
N SER A 147 -14.38 32.95 1.55
CA SER A 147 -13.58 33.21 0.34
C SER A 147 -12.17 33.77 0.57
N ALA A 148 -11.95 34.52 1.66
CA ALA A 148 -10.66 35.11 2.01
C ALA A 148 -9.80 34.24 2.95
N SER A 149 -10.29 33.07 3.37
CA SER A 149 -9.60 32.24 4.35
C SER A 149 -8.39 31.52 3.75
N LYS A 150 -7.24 31.62 4.42
CA LYS A 150 -6.02 30.83 4.14
C LYS A 150 -5.95 29.64 5.10
N PHE A 151 -5.18 28.62 4.75
CA PHE A 151 -5.11 27.40 5.57
C PHE A 151 -4.61 27.63 7.01
N TYR A 152 -3.75 28.62 7.26
CA TYR A 152 -3.25 28.93 8.60
C TYR A 152 -4.30 29.49 9.57
N HIS A 153 -5.38 30.06 9.07
CA HIS A 153 -6.47 30.59 9.90
C HIS A 153 -7.54 29.54 10.20
N THR A 154 -7.35 28.32 9.71
CA THR A 154 -8.33 27.23 9.77
C THR A 154 -7.74 26.05 10.55
N PRO A 155 -8.56 25.10 11.05
CA PRO A 155 -8.04 23.93 11.77
C PRO A 155 -7.08 23.07 10.96
N LEU A 156 -6.98 23.25 9.63
CA LEU A 156 -5.99 22.59 8.77
C LEU A 156 -4.54 22.90 9.19
N VAL A 157 -4.30 23.98 9.94
CA VAL A 157 -2.96 24.32 10.43
C VAL A 157 -2.39 23.23 11.34
N TRP A 158 -3.23 22.58 12.16
CA TRP A 158 -2.78 21.52 13.05
C TRP A 158 -2.36 20.28 12.28
N ASP A 159 -3.15 19.88 11.29
CA ASP A 159 -2.79 18.79 10.39
C ASP A 159 -1.48 19.11 9.66
N PHE A 160 -1.31 20.36 9.22
CA PHE A 160 -0.08 20.82 8.58
C PHE A 160 1.12 20.72 9.52
N CYS A 161 1.00 21.17 10.77
CA CYS A 161 2.09 21.12 11.74
C CYS A 161 2.51 19.68 12.08
N ILE A 162 1.55 18.75 12.18
CA ILE A 162 1.84 17.33 12.41
C ILE A 162 2.54 16.72 11.20
N GLU A 163 2.06 16.98 9.98
CA GLU A 163 2.75 16.48 8.77
C GLU A 163 4.12 17.13 8.59
N LEU A 164 4.23 18.42 8.93
CA LEU A 164 5.48 19.17 8.88
C LEU A 164 6.51 18.54 9.82
N SER A 165 6.13 18.22 11.07
CA SER A 165 7.05 17.59 12.02
C SER A 165 7.48 16.22 11.52
N LEU A 166 6.58 15.40 10.98
CA LEU A 166 6.94 14.07 10.43
C LEU A 166 7.88 14.14 9.22
N LEU A 167 7.71 15.14 8.34
CA LEU A 167 8.53 15.27 7.12
C LEU A 167 9.85 16.01 7.38
N LEU A 168 9.89 16.92 8.36
CA LEU A 168 11.07 17.73 8.66
C LEU A 168 12.21 16.89 9.24
N VAL A 169 11.90 15.87 10.05
CA VAL A 169 12.93 15.09 10.72
C VAL A 169 13.70 14.24 9.70
N HIS A 170 14.99 14.55 9.57
CA HIS A 170 15.98 13.81 8.79
C HIS A 170 17.38 14.17 9.31
N ILE A 171 18.38 13.37 8.96
CA ILE A 171 19.78 13.62 9.33
C ILE A 171 20.46 14.33 8.14
N PRO A 172 20.84 15.62 8.25
CA PRO A 172 21.54 16.33 7.20
C PRO A 172 23.00 15.84 7.01
N PRO A 173 23.61 16.10 5.84
CA PRO A 173 25.01 15.78 5.59
C PRO A 173 25.95 16.48 6.59
N GLY A 174 27.07 15.84 6.91
CA GLY A 174 28.05 16.29 7.90
C GLY A 174 27.73 15.92 9.35
N LEU A 175 26.45 15.78 9.74
CA LEU A 175 26.10 15.33 11.09
C LEU A 175 26.31 13.82 11.30
N GLY A 176 26.45 13.04 10.23
CA GLY A 176 26.68 11.59 10.32
C GLY A 176 28.04 11.20 10.92
N GLN A 177 28.98 12.13 10.98
CA GLN A 177 30.36 11.89 11.45
C GLN A 177 30.47 11.91 12.98
N TYR A 178 29.46 12.44 13.68
CA TYR A 178 29.44 12.41 15.13
C TYR A 178 29.11 10.99 15.63
N THR A 179 29.94 10.51 16.55
CA THR A 179 29.79 9.20 17.18
C THR A 179 29.47 9.37 18.66
N LEU A 180 28.52 8.59 19.16
CA LEU A 180 28.20 8.45 20.58
C LEU A 180 28.86 7.18 21.10
N GLN A 181 29.58 7.28 22.22
CA GLN A 181 30.13 6.12 22.91
C GLN A 181 29.11 5.58 23.91
N THR A 182 28.79 4.29 23.80
CA THR A 182 27.85 3.61 24.70
C THR A 182 28.42 2.27 25.16
N LEU A 183 27.90 1.76 26.28
CA LEU A 183 28.25 0.43 26.80
C LEU A 183 27.09 -0.51 26.48
N VAL A 184 27.36 -1.57 25.72
CA VAL A 184 26.36 -2.57 25.35
C VAL A 184 26.60 -3.84 26.16
N TYR A 185 25.53 -4.37 26.75
CA TYR A 185 25.55 -5.66 27.44
C TYR A 185 25.72 -6.80 26.42
N ILE A 186 26.76 -7.62 26.60
CA ILE A 186 26.96 -8.83 25.82
C ILE A 186 26.63 -10.04 26.68
N TYR A 187 25.67 -10.85 26.22
CA TYR A 187 25.38 -12.14 26.84
C TYR A 187 26.46 -13.14 26.41
N ALA A 188 27.37 -13.49 27.32
CA ALA A 188 28.42 -14.46 27.05
C ALA A 188 27.87 -15.89 27.16
N ASN A 189 27.49 -16.49 26.03
CA ASN A 189 27.35 -17.94 25.89
C ASN A 189 28.72 -18.65 25.81
N SER A 190 29.82 -17.91 25.66
CA SER A 190 31.20 -18.42 25.66
C SER A 190 31.90 -18.22 27.01
N PHE A 191 31.36 -18.81 28.08
CA PHE A 191 32.09 -18.87 29.35
C PHE A 191 33.05 -20.07 29.29
N SER A 192 34.29 -19.85 28.84
CA SER A 192 35.34 -20.84 29.09
C SER A 192 35.69 -20.78 30.56
N VAL A 193 34.97 -21.54 31.38
CA VAL A 193 35.31 -21.78 32.79
C VAL A 193 36.61 -22.57 32.79
N THR A 194 37.76 -21.91 32.82
CA THR A 194 38.97 -22.54 33.37
C THR A 194 38.72 -22.69 34.87
N ARG A 195 38.81 -23.92 35.39
CA ARG A 195 38.48 -24.32 36.78
C ARG A 195 39.24 -23.57 37.91
N GLU A 196 40.01 -22.54 37.59
CA GLU A 196 40.92 -21.86 38.52
C GLU A 196 40.64 -20.36 38.70
N ALA A 197 39.63 -19.78 38.04
CA ALA A 197 39.26 -18.38 38.21
C ALA A 197 37.85 -18.23 38.81
N ALA A 198 37.74 -17.65 40.00
CA ALA A 198 36.47 -17.38 40.71
C ALA A 198 35.66 -16.21 40.10
N ALA A 199 35.88 -15.86 38.82
CA ALA A 199 35.17 -14.78 38.14
C ALA A 199 34.93 -15.11 36.64
N PRO A 200 33.78 -14.71 36.08
CA PRO A 200 33.56 -14.67 34.63
C PRO A 200 34.65 -13.92 33.88
N LEU A 201 35.46 -14.63 33.10
CA LEU A 201 36.33 -13.99 32.13
C LEU A 201 35.51 -13.63 30.89
N CYS A 202 35.20 -12.35 30.75
CA CYS A 202 34.63 -11.81 29.52
C CYS A 202 35.63 -12.01 28.36
N PRO A 203 35.20 -12.40 27.15
CA PRO A 203 36.07 -12.50 25.99
C PRO A 203 36.65 -11.12 25.64
N LYS A 204 37.98 -11.05 25.48
CA LYS A 204 38.82 -9.91 25.07
C LYS A 204 38.11 -8.55 24.90
N TYR A 205 38.28 -7.70 25.92
CA TYR A 205 37.81 -6.32 26.07
C TYR A 205 36.29 -6.11 26.18
N PRO A 206 35.77 -6.34 27.40
CA PRO A 206 34.74 -5.45 27.95
C PRO A 206 34.95 -5.15 29.45
N MET A 207 34.32 -4.08 29.96
CA MET A 207 34.28 -3.78 31.39
C MET A 207 33.33 -4.75 32.10
N TYR A 208 33.81 -5.40 33.17
CA TYR A 208 32.99 -6.25 34.05
C TYR A 208 32.37 -5.39 35.15
N VAL A 209 31.05 -5.19 35.08
CA VAL A 209 30.31 -4.39 36.06
C VAL A 209 29.10 -5.21 36.52
N ALA A 210 28.93 -5.38 37.84
CA ALA A 210 27.77 -6.04 38.44
C ALA A 210 27.41 -7.41 37.81
N TYR A 211 28.40 -8.32 37.69
CA TYR A 211 28.24 -9.67 37.14
C TYR A 211 27.90 -9.77 35.65
N ASN A 212 28.05 -8.66 34.91
CA ASN A 212 27.71 -8.56 33.50
C ASN A 212 28.90 -8.01 32.69
N CYS A 213 29.04 -8.47 31.45
CA CYS A 213 30.07 -8.02 30.50
C CYS A 213 29.52 -6.89 29.61
N TYR A 214 30.23 -5.76 29.54
CA TYR A 214 29.84 -4.61 28.71
C TYR A 214 30.92 -4.20 27.70
N ALA A 215 30.60 -4.25 26.41
CA ALA A 215 31.52 -3.80 25.37
C ALA A 215 31.33 -2.30 25.06
N PRO A 216 32.43 -1.51 25.03
CA PRO A 216 32.39 -0.14 24.56
C PRO A 216 32.13 -0.14 23.05
N THR A 217 30.99 0.41 22.66
CA THR A 217 30.53 0.47 21.27
C THR A 217 30.39 1.92 20.85
N THR A 218 30.80 2.24 19.62
CA THR A 218 30.61 3.58 19.03
C THR A 218 29.42 3.53 18.08
N ILE A 219 28.38 4.31 18.37
CA ILE A 219 27.17 4.43 17.56
C ILE A 219 27.29 5.72 16.75
N SER A 220 27.20 5.63 15.41
CA SER A 220 27.19 6.80 14.54
C SER A 220 25.77 7.38 14.47
N ILE A 221 25.62 8.70 14.44
CA ILE A 221 24.31 9.35 14.23
C ILE A 221 23.67 8.88 12.92
N SER A 222 24.48 8.53 11.91
CA SER A 222 23.99 8.03 10.62
C SER A 222 23.12 6.76 10.73
N GLN A 223 23.25 5.99 11.81
CA GLN A 223 22.46 4.78 12.05
C GLN A 223 21.00 5.07 12.42
N PHE A 224 20.70 6.27 12.92
CA PHE A 224 19.33 6.71 13.20
C PHE A 224 18.55 7.14 11.93
N GLY A 225 18.99 6.72 10.74
CA GLY A 225 18.28 6.90 9.47
C GLY A 225 16.82 6.41 9.45
N ILE A 226 16.49 5.45 10.32
CA ILE A 226 15.13 4.90 10.49
C ILE A 226 14.08 5.98 10.83
N VAL A 227 14.50 7.14 11.31
CA VAL A 227 13.62 8.27 11.60
C VAL A 227 12.87 8.78 10.36
N LEU A 228 13.29 8.39 9.14
CA LEU A 228 12.57 8.67 7.90
C LEU A 228 11.38 7.72 7.61
N VAL A 229 11.26 6.58 8.31
CA VAL A 229 10.18 5.60 8.12
C VAL A 229 8.78 6.20 8.15
N PRO A 230 8.43 7.18 9.00
CA PRO A 230 7.10 7.78 9.01
C PRO A 230 6.63 8.23 7.63
N ARG A 231 7.53 8.65 6.73
CA ARG A 231 7.22 9.05 5.34
C ARG A 231 6.44 8.00 4.55
N ILE A 232 6.44 6.73 4.98
CA ILE A 232 5.64 5.66 4.39
C ILE A 232 4.14 5.94 4.39
N TYR A 233 3.63 6.85 5.25
CA TYR A 233 2.21 7.26 5.21
C TYR A 233 1.80 7.84 3.84
N LEU A 234 2.75 8.40 3.08
CA LEU A 234 2.52 8.92 1.73
C LEU A 234 2.18 7.82 0.72
N VAL A 235 2.60 6.57 0.95
CA VAL A 235 2.19 5.40 0.17
C VAL A 235 0.66 5.25 0.22
N GLY A 236 0.06 5.40 1.41
CA GLY A 236 -1.40 5.34 1.56
C GLY A 236 -2.14 6.42 0.78
N ARG A 237 -1.55 7.62 0.66
CA ARG A 237 -2.11 8.69 -0.19
C ARG A 237 -1.99 8.38 -1.67
N TYR A 238 -0.85 7.83 -2.08
CA TYR A 238 -0.66 7.40 -3.45
C TYR A 238 -1.68 6.31 -3.83
N ILE A 239 -1.86 5.30 -2.98
CA ILE A 239 -2.87 4.26 -3.17
C ILE A 239 -4.26 4.88 -3.33
N ARG A 240 -4.68 5.77 -2.41
CA ARG A 240 -5.96 6.50 -2.51
C ARG A 240 -6.10 7.25 -3.84
N ASN A 241 -5.02 7.84 -4.33
CA ASN A 241 -4.99 8.57 -5.60
C ASN A 241 -5.04 7.63 -6.81
N VAL A 242 -4.42 6.45 -6.77
CA VAL A 242 -4.49 5.44 -7.84
C VAL A 242 -5.92 4.93 -7.99
N PHE A 243 -6.58 4.60 -6.89
CA PHE A 243 -7.98 4.14 -6.89
C PHE A 243 -9.01 5.26 -7.16
N GLY A 244 -8.59 6.52 -7.32
CA GLY A 244 -9.48 7.61 -7.72
C GLY A 244 -10.44 8.10 -6.62
N PHE A 245 -10.22 7.73 -5.35
CA PHE A 245 -11.07 8.15 -4.23
C PHE A 245 -10.97 9.65 -3.92
N ASN A 246 -9.91 10.33 -4.38
CA ASN A 246 -9.74 11.78 -4.22
C ASN A 246 -10.28 12.58 -5.41
N THR A 247 -11.46 12.23 -5.92
CA THR A 247 -12.15 12.95 -7.00
C THR A 247 -13.37 13.69 -6.47
N ASN A 248 -13.76 14.76 -7.17
CA ASN A 248 -14.97 15.53 -6.87
C ASN A 248 -16.23 14.65 -6.92
N GLU A 249 -16.32 13.76 -7.91
CA GLU A 249 -17.46 12.86 -8.10
C GLU A 249 -17.62 11.88 -6.93
N VAL A 250 -16.53 11.21 -6.52
CA VAL A 250 -16.56 10.26 -5.39
C VAL A 250 -16.89 10.96 -4.06
N LYS A 251 -16.38 12.18 -3.86
CA LYS A 251 -16.72 12.97 -2.67
C LYS A 251 -18.18 13.43 -2.65
N LEU A 252 -18.75 13.76 -3.81
CA LEU A 252 -20.16 14.09 -3.93
C LEU A 252 -21.02 12.88 -3.54
N ILE A 253 -20.73 11.70 -4.12
CA ILE A 253 -21.43 10.46 -3.79
C ILE A 253 -21.28 10.14 -2.28
N GLY A 254 -20.08 10.30 -1.73
CA GLY A 254 -19.82 10.13 -0.31
C GLY A 254 -20.65 11.08 0.56
N SER A 255 -20.71 12.36 0.19
CA SER A 255 -21.51 13.37 0.91
C SER A 255 -23.00 13.06 0.89
N LEU A 256 -23.54 12.54 -0.22
CA LEU A 256 -24.94 12.13 -0.30
C LEU A 256 -25.27 10.97 0.65
N GLN A 257 -24.29 10.13 0.95
CA GLN A 257 -24.41 8.97 1.84
C GLN A 257 -23.86 9.23 3.24
N ASN A 258 -23.46 10.47 3.57
CA ASN A 258 -22.78 10.83 4.82
C ASN A 258 -21.52 9.98 5.12
N VAL A 259 -20.74 9.66 4.09
CA VAL A 259 -19.47 8.91 4.21
C VAL A 259 -18.32 9.70 3.61
N ASP A 260 -17.22 9.84 4.35
CA ASP A 260 -15.97 10.38 3.81
C ASP A 260 -15.19 9.32 3.05
N ALA A 261 -15.45 9.23 1.74
CA ALA A 261 -14.76 8.33 0.82
C ALA A 261 -13.26 8.64 0.66
N ALA A 262 -12.81 9.85 1.02
CA ALA A 262 -11.39 10.21 0.98
C ALA A 262 -10.63 9.82 2.27
N SER A 263 -11.34 9.35 3.30
CA SER A 263 -10.73 8.93 4.55
C SER A 263 -9.82 7.71 4.38
N ALA A 264 -8.69 7.69 5.07
CA ALA A 264 -7.75 6.55 5.02
C ALA A 264 -8.39 5.24 5.52
N TRP A 265 -9.37 5.34 6.44
CA TRP A 265 -10.10 4.18 6.95
C TRP A 265 -11.00 3.55 5.89
N PHE A 266 -11.70 4.36 5.11
CA PHE A 266 -12.52 3.86 4.00
C PHE A 266 -11.67 3.13 2.95
N VAL A 267 -10.51 3.71 2.57
CA VAL A 267 -9.58 3.08 1.62
C VAL A 267 -9.07 1.74 2.14
N ARG A 268 -8.71 1.64 3.42
CA ARG A 268 -8.30 0.36 4.02
C ARG A 268 -9.42 -0.68 3.97
N LYS A 269 -10.64 -0.32 4.34
CA LYS A 269 -11.82 -1.21 4.25
C LYS A 269 -12.06 -1.68 2.82
N PHE A 270 -11.97 -0.77 1.86
CA PHE A 270 -12.10 -1.10 0.44
C PHE A 270 -11.04 -2.12 0.01
N LEU A 271 -9.76 -1.89 0.33
CA LEU A 271 -8.66 -2.79 -0.03
C LEU A 271 -8.84 -4.19 0.59
N PHE A 272 -9.20 -4.26 1.87
CA PHE A 272 -9.48 -5.55 2.52
C PHE A 272 -10.68 -6.29 1.91
N ARG A 273 -11.70 -5.57 1.45
CA ARG A 273 -12.91 -6.20 0.90
C ARG A 273 -12.72 -6.71 -0.52
N PHE A 274 -12.04 -5.94 -1.37
CA PHE A 274 -11.91 -6.24 -2.80
C PHE A 274 -10.58 -6.90 -3.16
N TYR A 275 -9.50 -6.62 -2.43
CA TYR A 275 -8.16 -7.17 -2.68
C TYR A 275 -7.51 -7.73 -1.39
N PRO A 276 -8.19 -8.62 -0.64
CA PRO A 276 -7.72 -9.07 0.69
C PRO A 276 -6.34 -9.73 0.65
N ALA A 277 -6.10 -10.66 -0.28
CA ALA A 277 -4.84 -11.39 -0.35
C ALA A 277 -3.66 -10.48 -0.74
N ALA A 278 -3.84 -9.67 -1.80
CA ALA A 278 -2.80 -8.75 -2.27
C ALA A 278 -2.47 -7.68 -1.21
N PHE A 279 -3.49 -7.13 -0.55
CA PHE A 279 -3.27 -6.13 0.50
C PHE A 279 -2.57 -6.72 1.73
N SER A 280 -2.96 -7.93 2.16
CA SER A 280 -2.29 -8.61 3.27
C SER A 280 -0.85 -9.00 2.95
N ALA A 281 -0.58 -9.51 1.75
CA ALA A 281 0.77 -9.81 1.30
C ALA A 281 1.64 -8.55 1.25
N PHE A 282 1.10 -7.43 0.77
CA PHE A 282 1.79 -6.14 0.76
C PHE A 282 2.18 -5.68 2.17
N ILE A 283 1.26 -5.76 3.15
CA ILE A 283 1.56 -5.41 4.55
C ILE A 283 2.62 -6.35 5.14
N LEU A 284 2.54 -7.65 4.86
CA LEU A 284 3.52 -8.63 5.36
C LEU A 284 4.93 -8.33 4.86
N ILE A 285 5.09 -8.10 3.55
CA ILE A 285 6.39 -7.78 2.95
C ILE A 285 6.92 -6.44 3.47
N ALA A 286 6.03 -5.44 3.63
CA ALA A 286 6.39 -4.17 4.23
C ALA A 286 6.86 -4.34 5.68
N LEU A 287 6.17 -5.17 6.48
CA LEU A 287 6.55 -5.43 7.86
C LEU A 287 7.90 -6.15 7.95
N TRP A 288 8.14 -7.16 7.10
CA TRP A 288 9.43 -7.87 7.03
C TRP A 288 10.57 -6.91 6.72
N THR A 289 10.45 -6.16 5.63
CA THR A 289 11.51 -5.26 5.14
C THR A 289 11.78 -4.09 6.10
N LEU A 290 10.73 -3.48 6.66
CA LEU A 290 10.88 -2.35 7.61
C LEU A 290 11.44 -2.80 8.96
N THR A 291 10.98 -3.93 9.48
CA THR A 291 11.50 -4.46 10.76
C THR A 291 12.95 -4.90 10.58
N ALA A 292 13.28 -5.58 9.49
CA ALA A 292 14.65 -5.97 9.18
C ALA A 292 15.56 -4.75 9.01
N TRP A 293 15.09 -3.70 8.33
CA TRP A 293 15.86 -2.47 8.19
C TRP A 293 16.08 -1.75 9.54
N ALA A 294 15.07 -1.71 10.40
CA ALA A 294 15.20 -1.13 11.74
C ALA A 294 16.18 -1.90 12.63
N VAL A 295 16.13 -3.23 12.59
CA VAL A 295 17.03 -4.10 13.37
C VAL A 295 18.45 -4.03 12.82
N ASP A 296 18.64 -4.09 11.50
CA ASP A 296 19.95 -3.97 10.86
C ASP A 296 20.64 -2.67 11.30
N GLN A 297 19.93 -1.54 11.22
CA GLN A 297 20.47 -0.24 11.63
C GLN A 297 20.85 -0.18 13.11
N ALA A 298 20.10 -0.86 13.98
CA ALA A 298 20.34 -0.86 15.41
C ALA A 298 21.51 -1.77 15.83
N GLU A 299 21.68 -2.92 15.17
CA GLU A 299 22.71 -3.90 15.51
C GLU A 299 24.03 -3.66 14.79
N ARG A 300 24.04 -2.88 13.68
CA ARG A 300 25.25 -2.62 12.87
C ARG A 300 26.40 -1.99 13.65
N SER A 301 26.11 -1.15 14.64
CA SER A 301 27.15 -0.56 15.51
C SER A 301 27.83 -1.59 16.42
N ILE A 302 27.13 -2.67 16.76
CA ILE A 302 27.51 -3.60 17.82
C ILE A 302 28.43 -4.70 17.29
N ALA A 303 28.72 -4.73 15.98
CA ALA A 303 29.57 -5.71 15.31
C ALA A 303 29.20 -7.16 15.68
N ASN A 304 27.88 -7.43 15.73
CA ASN A 304 27.37 -8.76 16.01
C ASN A 304 27.71 -9.70 14.83
N GLY A 305 28.55 -10.70 15.07
CA GLY A 305 29.00 -11.65 14.05
C GLY A 305 27.86 -12.49 13.46
N ASP A 306 26.80 -12.73 14.23
CA ASP A 306 25.64 -13.53 13.80
C ASP A 306 24.67 -12.73 12.91
N LEU A 307 24.82 -11.40 12.85
CA LEU A 307 24.00 -10.47 12.07
C LEU A 307 24.87 -9.59 11.17
N ALA A 308 25.87 -10.20 10.52
CA ALA A 308 26.84 -9.48 9.70
C ALA A 308 26.25 -8.97 8.38
N GLU A 309 25.33 -9.74 7.77
CA GLU A 309 24.67 -9.35 6.53
C GLU A 309 23.18 -9.03 6.74
N TYR A 310 22.65 -8.16 5.88
CA TYR A 310 21.22 -7.82 5.89
C TYR A 310 20.32 -9.05 5.69
N VAL A 311 20.83 -10.07 4.99
CA VAL A 311 20.11 -11.33 4.75
C VAL A 311 19.90 -12.09 6.06
N ASP A 312 20.87 -12.08 6.96
CA ASP A 312 20.78 -12.74 8.28
C ASP A 312 19.74 -12.04 9.17
N VAL A 313 19.72 -10.71 9.11
CA VAL A 313 18.71 -9.90 9.81
C VAL A 313 17.30 -10.16 9.26
N LEU A 314 17.17 -10.24 7.92
CA LEU A 314 15.90 -10.55 7.29
C LEU A 314 15.42 -11.97 7.66
N TRP A 315 16.34 -12.95 7.67
CA TRP A 315 16.07 -14.31 8.13
C TRP A 315 15.54 -14.33 9.57
N LEU A 316 16.24 -13.66 10.50
CA LEU A 316 15.80 -13.51 11.88
C LEU A 316 14.37 -12.95 11.98
N VAL A 317 14.07 -11.89 11.22
CA VAL A 317 12.74 -11.25 11.22
C VAL A 317 11.66 -12.18 10.68
N VAL A 318 11.93 -12.89 9.58
CA VAL A 318 10.99 -13.86 8.99
C VAL A 318 10.69 -15.01 9.95
N VAL A 319 11.73 -15.58 10.57
CA VAL A 319 11.61 -16.66 11.57
C VAL A 319 10.89 -16.19 12.84
N THR A 320 11.09 -14.92 13.22
CA THR A 320 10.41 -14.32 14.38
C THR A 320 8.92 -14.08 14.11
N ILE A 321 8.57 -13.50 12.95
CA ILE A 321 7.18 -13.19 12.58
C ILE A 321 6.36 -14.46 12.36
N SER A 322 7.00 -15.50 11.83
CA SER A 322 6.41 -16.84 11.71
C SER A 322 6.31 -17.59 13.05
N THR A 323 6.78 -16.99 14.14
CA THR A 323 6.75 -17.55 15.51
C THR A 323 7.52 -18.88 15.67
N VAL A 324 8.48 -19.15 14.77
CA VAL A 324 9.31 -20.36 14.83
C VAL A 324 10.45 -20.21 15.82
N GLY A 325 11.24 -19.13 15.69
CA GLY A 325 12.30 -18.79 16.64
C GLY A 325 13.38 -19.85 16.82
N TYR A 326 14.12 -20.22 15.76
CA TYR A 326 15.19 -21.24 15.83
C TYR A 326 16.29 -20.93 16.86
N GLY A 327 16.58 -19.64 17.09
CA GLY A 327 17.59 -19.21 18.07
C GLY A 327 19.04 -19.30 17.56
N ASP A 328 19.22 -19.41 16.25
CA ASP A 328 20.49 -19.39 15.53
C ASP A 328 21.10 -17.99 15.44
N CYS A 329 20.27 -16.96 15.22
CA CYS A 329 20.66 -15.56 15.26
C CYS A 329 19.85 -14.82 16.34
N ALA A 330 20.47 -13.86 17.04
CA ALA A 330 19.78 -13.06 18.07
C ALA A 330 20.27 -11.60 18.10
N VAL A 331 19.34 -10.69 18.42
CA VAL A 331 19.66 -9.27 18.65
C VAL A 331 20.26 -9.07 20.03
N VAL A 332 21.38 -8.34 20.10
CA VAL A 332 22.10 -8.09 21.35
C VAL A 332 21.74 -6.71 21.89
N GLY A 333 21.68 -5.70 21.02
CA GLY A 333 21.40 -4.32 21.37
C GLY A 333 20.01 -4.08 21.93
N PHE A 334 19.91 -3.21 22.94
CA PHE A 334 18.63 -2.73 23.46
C PHE A 334 17.70 -2.15 22.37
N PRO A 335 18.15 -1.24 21.48
CA PRO A 335 17.28 -0.72 20.42
C PRO A 335 16.82 -1.82 19.45
N GLY A 336 17.69 -2.76 19.06
CA GLY A 336 17.31 -3.90 18.21
C GLY A 336 16.27 -4.80 18.88
N ARG A 337 16.39 -5.04 20.19
CA ARG A 337 15.38 -5.75 20.99
C ARG A 337 14.02 -5.05 21.00
N VAL A 338 13.99 -3.74 21.12
CA VAL A 338 12.74 -2.98 21.05
C VAL A 338 12.10 -3.11 19.66
N PHE A 339 12.89 -2.96 18.59
CA PHE A 339 12.39 -3.09 17.22
C PHE A 339 11.88 -4.50 16.89
N ILE A 340 12.58 -5.55 17.32
CA ILE A 340 12.13 -6.93 17.06
C ILE A 340 10.87 -7.27 17.87
N VAL A 341 10.72 -6.76 19.10
CA VAL A 341 9.49 -6.97 19.88
C VAL A 341 8.30 -6.23 19.24
N VAL A 342 8.47 -4.96 18.88
CA VAL A 342 7.38 -4.16 18.31
C VAL A 342 7.03 -4.61 16.89
N GLY A 343 8.01 -4.76 16.00
CA GLY A 343 7.79 -5.14 14.61
C GLY A 343 7.62 -6.64 14.42
N GLY A 344 8.51 -7.43 15.01
CA GLY A 344 8.54 -8.88 14.85
C GLY A 344 7.45 -9.60 15.63
N VAL A 345 7.32 -9.33 16.93
CA VAL A 345 6.34 -10.04 17.79
C VAL A 345 4.95 -9.41 17.69
N VAL A 346 4.80 -8.13 18.03
CA VAL A 346 3.48 -7.46 18.03
C VAL A 346 2.95 -7.28 16.61
N GLY A 347 3.78 -6.74 15.70
CA GLY A 347 3.44 -6.63 14.29
C GLY A 347 3.20 -7.99 13.63
N GLY A 348 4.04 -8.98 13.93
CA GLY A 348 3.90 -10.36 13.46
C GLY A 348 2.58 -11.01 13.89
N ALA A 349 2.23 -10.92 15.17
CA ALA A 349 0.96 -11.43 15.68
C ALA A 349 -0.25 -10.77 14.99
N ALA A 350 -0.20 -9.45 14.77
CA ALA A 350 -1.25 -8.72 14.08
C ALA A 350 -1.40 -9.20 12.63
N ILE A 351 -0.31 -9.29 11.86
CA ILE A 351 -0.36 -9.72 10.46
C ILE A 351 -0.77 -11.19 10.32
N CYS A 352 -0.29 -12.08 11.19
CA CYS A 352 -0.69 -13.49 11.20
C CYS A 352 -2.19 -13.65 11.49
N SER A 353 -2.74 -12.87 12.42
CA SER A 353 -4.18 -12.86 12.69
C SER A 353 -4.99 -12.39 11.47
N MET A 354 -4.49 -11.38 10.76
CA MET A 354 -5.11 -10.83 9.56
C MET A 354 -5.05 -11.80 8.39
N CYS A 355 -3.91 -12.45 8.16
CA CYS A 355 -3.75 -13.52 7.18
C CYS A 355 -4.73 -14.67 7.43
N ARG A 356 -4.92 -15.08 8.70
CA ARG A 356 -5.92 -16.08 9.06
C ARG A 356 -7.32 -15.66 8.63
N VAL A 357 -7.73 -14.42 8.92
CA VAL A 357 -9.05 -13.90 8.51
C VAL A 357 -9.21 -13.92 6.98
N VAL A 358 -8.17 -13.54 6.25
CA VAL A 358 -8.19 -13.59 4.78
C VAL A 358 -8.32 -15.02 4.26
N VAL A 359 -7.59 -15.98 4.82
CA VAL A 359 -7.69 -17.40 4.43
C VAL A 359 -9.07 -17.95 4.73
N VAL A 360 -9.62 -17.68 5.93
CA VAL A 360 -10.99 -18.11 6.29
C VAL A 360 -12.02 -17.48 5.36
N GLY A 361 -11.89 -16.20 5.04
CA GLY A 361 -12.79 -15.52 4.11
C GLY A 361 -12.69 -16.03 2.68
N ALA A 362 -11.50 -16.44 2.23
CA ALA A 362 -11.30 -17.04 0.91
C ALA A 362 -11.86 -18.47 0.81
N LEU A 363 -11.91 -19.20 1.92
CA LEU A 363 -12.51 -20.54 2.04
C LEU A 363 -13.99 -20.50 2.42
N ALA A 364 -14.57 -19.30 2.57
CA ALA A 364 -15.98 -19.17 2.91
C ALA A 364 -16.85 -19.59 1.72
N ILE A 365 -17.77 -20.53 1.98
CA ILE A 365 -18.71 -21.05 0.99
C ILE A 365 -19.68 -19.93 0.59
N SER A 366 -19.81 -19.68 -0.71
CA SER A 366 -20.78 -18.73 -1.24
C SER A 366 -22.22 -19.26 -1.13
N PRO A 367 -23.25 -18.40 -1.09
CA PRO A 367 -24.65 -18.86 -1.01
C PRO A 367 -25.04 -19.82 -2.14
N ASN A 368 -24.45 -19.65 -3.33
CA ASN A 368 -24.70 -20.51 -4.48
C ASN A 368 -24.03 -21.89 -4.32
N GLU A 369 -22.80 -21.93 -3.82
CA GLU A 369 -22.10 -23.19 -3.51
C GLU A 369 -22.81 -23.94 -2.37
N GLN A 370 -23.33 -23.21 -1.39
CA GLN A 370 -24.11 -23.80 -0.30
C GLN A 370 -25.34 -24.53 -0.83
N CYS A 371 -26.08 -23.94 -1.77
CA CYS A 371 -27.24 -24.58 -2.41
C CYS A 371 -26.85 -25.89 -3.15
N VAL A 372 -25.69 -25.90 -3.83
CA VAL A 372 -25.18 -27.11 -4.49
C VAL A 372 -24.81 -28.18 -3.46
N ILE A 373 -24.13 -27.79 -2.38
CA ILE A 373 -23.75 -28.70 -1.29
C ILE A 373 -24.99 -29.32 -0.64
N ASP A 374 -26.02 -28.51 -0.38
CA ASP A 374 -27.27 -28.96 0.22
C ASP A 374 -27.98 -29.96 -0.70
N THR A 375 -27.99 -29.71 -2.02
CA THR A 375 -28.55 -30.65 -3.01
C THR A 375 -27.79 -31.99 -3.06
N ILE A 376 -26.45 -31.95 -2.94
CA ILE A 376 -25.62 -33.17 -2.92
C ILE A 376 -25.90 -33.98 -1.64
N LYS A 377 -25.98 -33.31 -0.49
CA LYS A 377 -26.30 -33.95 0.80
C LYS A 377 -27.68 -34.59 0.79
N GLU A 378 -28.69 -33.89 0.26
CA GLU A 378 -30.04 -34.45 0.13
C GLU A 378 -30.05 -35.74 -0.71
N ARG A 379 -29.30 -35.77 -1.81
CA ARG A 379 -29.15 -36.99 -2.63
C ARG A 379 -28.47 -38.12 -1.87
N GLU A 380 -27.44 -37.82 -1.10
CA GLU A 380 -26.73 -38.81 -0.29
C GLU A 380 -27.65 -39.42 0.78
N GLU A 381 -28.41 -38.59 1.49
CA GLU A 381 -29.41 -39.03 2.47
C GLU A 381 -30.48 -39.92 1.83
N VAL A 382 -31.00 -39.54 0.66
CA VAL A 382 -31.97 -40.38 -0.09
C VAL A 382 -31.36 -41.72 -0.51
N GLN A 383 -30.10 -41.73 -0.93
CA GLN A 383 -29.41 -42.96 -1.30
C GLN A 383 -29.16 -43.87 -0.10
N GLN A 384 -28.77 -43.30 1.04
CA GLN A 384 -28.64 -44.03 2.30
C GLN A 384 -29.97 -44.64 2.72
N MET A 385 -31.07 -43.86 2.68
CA MET A 385 -32.42 -44.37 2.96
C MET A 385 -32.82 -45.53 2.04
N ARG A 386 -32.55 -45.42 0.74
CA ARG A 386 -32.83 -46.50 -0.23
C ARG A 386 -32.01 -47.76 0.07
N SER A 387 -30.72 -47.61 0.38
CA SER A 387 -29.84 -48.73 0.70
C SER A 387 -30.29 -49.46 1.97
N LEU A 388 -30.69 -48.70 3.01
CA LEU A 388 -31.24 -49.24 4.25
C LEU A 388 -32.57 -49.95 4.01
N ALA A 389 -33.45 -49.36 3.19
CA ALA A 389 -34.73 -50.00 2.83
C ALA A 389 -34.51 -51.34 2.11
N VAL A 390 -33.60 -51.40 1.13
CA VAL A 390 -33.24 -52.65 0.44
C VAL A 390 -32.68 -53.68 1.42
N HIS A 391 -31.79 -53.26 2.33
CA HIS A 391 -31.21 -54.15 3.33
C HIS A 391 -32.27 -54.71 4.29
N LEU A 392 -33.20 -53.88 4.76
CA LEU A 392 -34.31 -54.30 5.62
C LEU A 392 -35.21 -55.33 4.92
N ILE A 393 -35.54 -55.11 3.64
CA ILE A 393 -36.34 -56.05 2.85
C ILE A 393 -35.63 -57.41 2.72
N GLN A 394 -34.33 -57.42 2.41
CA GLN A 394 -33.55 -58.66 2.32
C GLN A 394 -33.51 -59.44 3.64
N VAL A 395 -33.37 -58.74 4.76
CA VAL A 395 -33.41 -59.38 6.09
C VAL A 395 -34.79 -59.96 6.38
N LEU A 396 -35.87 -59.23 6.11
CA LEU A 396 -37.24 -59.72 6.31
C LEU A 396 -37.54 -60.94 5.44
N ASP A 397 -37.14 -60.94 4.17
CA ASP A 397 -37.37 -62.07 3.26
C ASP A 397 -36.60 -63.33 3.69
N ASN A 398 -35.34 -63.17 4.11
CA ASN A 398 -34.56 -64.27 4.69
C ASN A 398 -35.19 -64.82 5.97
N THR A 399 -35.69 -63.94 6.84
CA THR A 399 -36.34 -64.35 8.09
C THR A 399 -37.66 -65.09 7.81
N CYS A 400 -38.46 -64.59 6.86
CA CYS A 400 -39.70 -65.23 6.43
C CYS A 400 -39.45 -66.61 5.78
N SER A 401 -38.43 -66.70 4.94
CA SER A 401 -38.01 -67.96 4.32
C SER A 401 -37.56 -68.99 5.37
N ILE A 402 -36.84 -68.58 6.42
CA ILE A 402 -36.47 -69.45 7.55
C ILE A 402 -37.71 -69.93 8.30
N VAL A 403 -38.66 -69.04 8.63
CA VAL A 403 -39.91 -69.43 9.31
C VAL A 403 -40.73 -70.40 8.48
N ARG A 404 -40.79 -70.22 7.16
CA ARG A 404 -41.50 -71.13 6.24
C ARG A 404 -40.86 -72.52 6.11
N VAL A 405 -39.58 -72.67 6.47
CA VAL A 405 -38.89 -73.98 6.49
C VAL A 405 -39.00 -74.66 7.85
N VAL A 406 -39.26 -73.89 8.92
CA VAL A 406 -39.35 -74.38 10.31
C VAL A 406 -40.78 -74.71 10.73
N CYS A 407 -41.81 -74.08 10.13
CA CYS A 407 -43.22 -74.45 10.25
C CYS A 407 -43.64 -75.40 9.13
#